data_AF-A0AAW4RSK1-F1
#
_entry.id   AF-A0AAW4RSK1-F1
#
_cell.length_a   1.000
_cell.length_b   1.000
_cell.length_c   1.000
_cell.angle_alpha   90.00
_cell.angle_beta   90.00
_cell.angle_gamma   90.00
#
_symmetry.space_group_name_H-M   'P 1'
#
loop_
_entity.id
_entity.type
_entity.pdbx_description
1 polymer ?
#
loop_
_entity_poly.entity_id
_entity_poly.type
_entity_poly.pdbx_seq_one_letter_code
_entity_poly.pdbx_strand_id
1 'polypeptide(L)'
;MSDLPITTAGIQGRRRVFAMAPDDPDGAAVIARKIKHPWYRCQALSRAAEFSSGAKRPALLKEAIEAAHEQSEPNPIVTVACWPVAVMAEGSLTQAADVIRQLLGIAQTEPHNLRRAHALQALARRVSHLPELLGLIVPALAAAILGGGGPRIDRVIRDTFELVRITNPELLYSLALHHKANQQQQKLLTSI
;
A
#
# COMPACT_ATOMS: atom_id res chain seq x y z
N MET A 1 -2.08 -11.83 10.57
CA MET A 1 -0.79 -11.23 10.94
C MET A 1 0.19 -12.38 11.03
N SER A 2 1.39 -12.29 10.44
CA SER A 2 2.40 -13.36 10.59
C SER A 2 2.46 -13.82 12.05
N ASP A 3 2.51 -15.14 12.28
CA ASP A 3 2.55 -15.72 13.63
C ASP A 3 3.88 -15.40 14.35
N LEU A 4 4.84 -14.82 13.62
CA LEU A 4 6.09 -14.34 14.20
C LEU A 4 5.84 -13.04 14.97
N PRO A 5 6.35 -12.94 16.22
CA PRO A 5 6.20 -11.71 17.00
C PRO A 5 7.00 -10.55 16.37
N ILE A 6 6.43 -9.35 16.45
CA ILE A 6 7.18 -8.11 16.24
C ILE A 6 8.25 -8.01 17.34
N THR A 7 9.50 -7.83 16.93
CA THR A 7 10.64 -7.74 17.86
C THR A 7 11.34 -6.39 17.75
N THR A 8 11.90 -5.92 18.86
CA THR A 8 12.78 -4.73 18.90
C THR A 8 13.92 -4.86 17.89
N ALA A 9 14.48 -6.07 17.73
CA ALA A 9 15.52 -6.36 16.75
C ALA A 9 15.04 -6.12 15.30
N GLY A 10 13.80 -6.49 14.96
CA GLY A 10 13.24 -6.21 13.64
C GLY A 10 13.04 -4.72 13.37
N ILE A 11 12.58 -3.97 14.37
CA ILE A 11 12.40 -2.51 14.30
C ILE A 11 13.75 -1.81 14.11
N GLN A 12 14.76 -2.17 14.92
CA GLN A 12 16.12 -1.64 14.83
C GLN A 12 16.78 -2.02 13.51
N GLY A 13 16.60 -3.26 13.05
CA GLY A 13 17.09 -3.73 11.75
C GLY A 13 16.55 -2.89 10.60
N ARG A 14 15.22 -2.66 10.56
CA ARG A 14 14.61 -1.78 9.55
C ARG A 14 15.19 -0.37 9.62
N ARG A 15 15.28 0.23 10.82
CA ARG A 15 15.83 1.58 10.98
C ARG A 15 17.27 1.68 10.46
N ARG A 16 18.10 0.68 10.76
CA ARG A 16 19.49 0.61 10.27
C ARG A 16 19.54 0.50 8.75
N VAL A 17 18.71 -0.35 8.14
CA VAL A 17 18.61 -0.45 6.67
C VAL A 17 18.23 0.89 6.05
N PHE A 18 17.27 1.60 6.62
CA PHE A 18 16.81 2.89 6.09
C PHE A 18 17.89 3.97 6.11
N ALA A 19 18.72 3.98 7.15
CA ALA A 19 19.84 4.90 7.28
C ALA A 19 20.99 4.55 6.32
N MET A 20 21.24 3.27 6.09
CA MET A 20 22.43 2.78 5.39
C MET A 20 22.24 2.60 3.88
N ALA A 21 21.01 2.31 3.43
CA ALA A 21 20.74 1.99 2.02
C ALA A 21 21.20 3.03 0.99
N PRO A 22 21.13 4.36 1.24
CA PRO A 22 21.63 5.35 0.30
C PRO A 22 23.13 5.25 -0.01
N ASP A 23 23.93 4.84 0.98
CA ASP A 23 25.39 4.78 0.89
C ASP A 23 25.90 3.36 0.62
N ASP A 24 25.22 2.34 1.15
CA ASP A 24 25.56 0.92 1.03
C ASP A 24 24.29 0.06 0.85
N PRO A 25 23.68 0.05 -0.36
CA PRO A 25 22.49 -0.74 -0.65
C PRO A 25 22.72 -2.25 -0.53
N ASP A 26 23.93 -2.73 -0.79
CA ASP A 26 24.29 -4.15 -0.71
C ASP A 26 24.34 -4.63 0.73
N GLY A 27 25.05 -3.91 1.61
CA GLY A 27 25.05 -4.19 3.04
C GLY A 27 23.64 -4.03 3.63
N ALA A 28 22.86 -3.08 3.12
CA ALA A 28 21.48 -2.86 3.57
C ALA A 28 20.60 -4.07 3.23
N ALA A 29 20.74 -4.63 2.02
CA ALA A 29 20.08 -5.87 1.64
C ALA A 29 20.48 -7.06 2.54
N VAL A 30 21.75 -7.18 2.92
CA VAL A 30 22.21 -8.23 3.86
C VAL A 30 21.52 -8.11 5.22
N ILE A 31 21.37 -6.90 5.75
CA ILE A 31 20.65 -6.68 7.01
C ILE A 31 19.15 -6.95 6.85
N ALA A 32 18.56 -6.46 5.75
CA ALA A 32 17.14 -6.64 5.47
C ALA A 32 16.72 -8.12 5.48
N ARG A 33 17.49 -8.99 4.82
CA ARG A 33 17.23 -10.44 4.76
C ARG A 33 17.26 -11.12 6.14
N LYS A 34 18.04 -10.59 7.09
CA LYS A 34 18.13 -11.12 8.46
C LYS A 34 16.94 -10.74 9.35
N ILE A 35 16.12 -9.78 8.94
CA ILE A 35 14.94 -9.38 9.70
C ILE A 35 13.91 -10.52 9.65
N LYS A 36 13.57 -11.09 10.81
CA LYS A 36 12.65 -12.24 10.89
C LYS A 36 11.22 -11.89 10.50
N HIS A 37 10.69 -10.79 11.04
CA HIS A 37 9.29 -10.46 10.86
C HIS A 37 9.03 -9.94 9.43
N PRO A 38 8.15 -10.59 8.64
CA PRO A 38 8.00 -10.31 7.21
C PRO A 38 7.61 -8.86 6.90
N TRP A 39 6.83 -8.22 7.78
CA TRP A 39 6.45 -6.81 7.62
C TRP A 39 7.66 -5.87 7.53
N TYR A 40 8.62 -6.02 8.45
CA TYR A 40 9.80 -5.15 8.48
C TYR A 40 10.82 -5.58 7.43
N ARG A 41 10.90 -6.89 7.12
CA ARG A 41 11.75 -7.40 6.05
C ARG A 41 11.32 -6.87 4.69
N CYS A 42 10.03 -6.92 4.35
CA CYS A 42 9.48 -6.35 3.12
C CYS A 42 9.89 -4.87 2.97
N GLN A 43 9.62 -4.05 3.98
CA GLN A 43 9.97 -2.62 3.96
C GLN A 43 11.47 -2.37 3.80
N ALA A 44 12.29 -3.14 4.51
CA ALA A 44 13.74 -3.03 4.45
C ALA A 44 14.30 -3.45 3.09
N LEU A 45 13.80 -4.55 2.51
CA LEU A 45 14.19 -5.01 1.18
C LEU A 45 13.80 -4.00 0.10
N SER A 46 12.58 -3.41 0.17
CA SER A 46 12.17 -2.34 -0.74
C SER A 46 13.09 -1.13 -0.65
N ARG A 47 13.47 -0.73 0.57
CA ARG A 47 14.38 0.39 0.79
C ARG A 47 15.79 0.12 0.25
N ALA A 48 16.31 -1.10 0.39
CA ALA A 48 17.57 -1.49 -0.23
C ALA A 48 17.46 -1.49 -1.77
N ALA A 49 16.34 -1.96 -2.31
CA ALA A 49 16.09 -1.97 -3.75
C ALA A 49 16.02 -0.57 -4.36
N GLU A 50 15.47 0.41 -3.63
CA GLU A 50 15.37 1.81 -4.03
C GLU A 50 16.71 2.41 -4.44
N PHE A 51 17.80 2.04 -3.75
CA PHE A 51 19.17 2.50 -4.05
C PHE A 51 20.01 1.46 -4.79
N SER A 52 19.42 0.31 -5.13
CA SER A 52 20.09 -0.71 -5.94
C SER A 52 19.87 -0.47 -7.43
N SER A 53 20.76 -1.00 -8.26
CA SER A 53 20.71 -0.91 -9.71
C SER A 53 20.95 -2.26 -10.39
N GLY A 54 20.77 -2.30 -11.71
CA GLY A 54 20.97 -3.50 -12.53
C GLY A 54 20.08 -4.66 -12.09
N ALA A 55 20.61 -5.89 -12.14
CA ALA A 55 19.87 -7.10 -11.80
C ALA A 55 19.49 -7.22 -10.31
N LYS A 56 20.16 -6.46 -9.41
CA LYS A 56 19.90 -6.53 -7.97
C LYS A 56 18.57 -5.89 -7.59
N ARG A 57 18.21 -4.76 -8.20
CA ARG A 57 16.95 -4.04 -7.93
C ARG A 57 15.72 -4.95 -8.12
N PRO A 58 15.48 -5.57 -9.28
CA PRO A 58 14.31 -6.44 -9.46
C PRO A 58 14.35 -7.69 -8.58
N ALA A 59 15.54 -8.24 -8.28
CA ALA A 59 15.67 -9.36 -7.35
C ALA A 59 15.22 -8.99 -5.93
N LEU A 60 15.67 -7.85 -5.40
CA LEU A 60 15.26 -7.37 -4.08
C LEU A 60 13.77 -7.01 -4.01
N LEU A 61 13.21 -6.45 -5.08
CA LEU A 61 11.79 -6.14 -5.17
C LEU A 61 10.95 -7.42 -5.17
N LYS A 62 11.40 -8.47 -5.86
CA LYS A 62 10.78 -9.79 -5.80
C LYS A 62 10.82 -10.37 -4.38
N GLU A 63 11.99 -10.38 -3.73
CA GLU A 63 12.12 -10.84 -2.34
C GLU A 63 11.23 -10.04 -1.37
N ALA A 64 11.05 -8.73 -1.61
CA ALA A 64 10.18 -7.88 -0.79
C ALA A 64 8.69 -8.26 -0.96
N ILE A 65 8.25 -8.56 -2.18
CA ILE A 65 6.89 -9.06 -2.44
C ILE A 65 6.71 -10.42 -1.78
N GLU A 66 7.64 -11.35 -1.94
CA GLU A 66 7.61 -12.66 -1.28
C GLU A 66 7.48 -12.51 0.25
N ALA A 67 8.26 -11.62 0.85
CA ALA A 67 8.15 -11.31 2.28
C ALA A 67 6.78 -10.70 2.66
N ALA A 68 6.12 -9.95 1.77
CA ALA A 68 4.75 -9.48 2.01
C ALA A 68 3.75 -10.65 2.05
N HIS A 69 3.90 -11.63 1.16
CA HIS A 69 3.04 -12.82 1.08
C HIS A 69 3.21 -13.81 2.25
N GLU A 70 4.28 -13.70 3.02
CA GLU A 70 4.43 -14.45 4.28
C GLU A 70 3.51 -13.94 5.41
N GLN A 71 2.80 -12.83 5.21
CA GLN A 71 1.71 -12.43 6.09
C GLN A 71 0.50 -13.37 5.91
N SER A 72 -0.17 -13.72 7.00
CA SER A 72 -1.28 -14.69 6.97
C SER A 72 -2.64 -14.12 6.58
N GLU A 73 -2.79 -12.80 6.54
CA GLU A 73 -4.08 -12.15 6.29
C GLU A 73 -4.01 -11.22 5.07
N PRO A 74 -5.10 -11.10 4.29
CA PRO A 74 -5.11 -10.28 3.08
C PRO A 74 -4.75 -8.80 3.32
N ASN A 75 -5.31 -8.17 4.36
CA ASN A 75 -5.02 -6.78 4.69
C ASN A 75 -3.52 -6.50 4.90
N PRO A 76 -2.79 -7.20 5.80
CA PRO A 76 -1.37 -6.93 5.99
C PRO A 76 -0.50 -7.29 4.79
N ILE A 77 -0.84 -8.30 3.98
CA ILE A 77 -0.14 -8.59 2.70
C ILE A 77 -0.17 -7.34 1.83
N VAL A 78 -1.37 -6.85 1.50
CA VAL A 78 -1.57 -5.72 0.58
C VAL A 78 -1.01 -4.43 1.19
N THR A 79 -1.20 -4.21 2.49
CA THR A 79 -0.72 -3.01 3.16
C THR A 79 0.80 -2.90 3.14
N VAL A 80 1.54 -4.01 3.35
CA VAL A 80 3.01 -3.93 3.33
C VAL A 80 3.58 -4.00 1.92
N ALA A 81 2.92 -4.68 0.99
CA ALA A 81 3.33 -4.75 -0.42
C ALA A 81 3.30 -3.39 -1.15
N CYS A 82 2.65 -2.36 -0.58
CA CYS A 82 2.72 -1.00 -1.13
C CYS A 82 4.16 -0.43 -1.20
N TRP A 83 5.07 -0.92 -0.35
CA TRP A 83 6.48 -0.48 -0.31
C TRP A 83 7.26 -0.89 -1.57
N PRO A 84 7.33 -2.19 -1.94
CA PRO A 84 8.01 -2.58 -3.17
C PRO A 84 7.27 -2.08 -4.43
N VAL A 85 5.93 -1.98 -4.42
CA VAL A 85 5.18 -1.45 -5.57
C VAL A 85 5.58 -0.01 -5.90
N ALA A 86 5.78 0.85 -4.90
CA ALA A 86 6.22 2.22 -5.12
C ALA A 86 7.57 2.26 -5.85
N VAL A 87 8.53 1.46 -5.38
CA VAL A 87 9.89 1.38 -5.94
C VAL A 87 9.89 0.70 -7.33
N MET A 88 8.99 -0.27 -7.57
CA MET A 88 8.79 -0.83 -8.91
C MET A 88 8.29 0.23 -9.89
N ALA A 89 7.35 1.07 -9.47
CA ALA A 89 6.72 2.07 -10.33
C ALA A 89 7.70 3.13 -10.86
N GLU A 90 8.76 3.43 -10.12
CA GLU A 90 9.86 4.30 -10.57
C GLU A 90 10.65 3.74 -11.76
N GLY A 91 10.70 2.41 -11.91
CA GLY A 91 11.45 1.74 -12.98
C GLY A 91 10.58 1.16 -14.10
N SER A 92 9.37 0.69 -13.77
CA SER A 92 8.44 0.10 -14.73
C SER A 92 7.00 0.17 -14.22
N LEU A 93 6.20 1.05 -14.82
CA LEU A 93 4.76 1.13 -14.56
C LEU A 93 4.04 -0.19 -14.88
N THR A 94 4.47 -0.89 -15.94
CA THR A 94 3.89 -2.18 -16.33
C THR A 94 4.07 -3.23 -15.24
N GLN A 95 5.30 -3.40 -14.72
CA GLN A 95 5.55 -4.37 -13.64
C GLN A 95 4.79 -4.00 -12.35
N ALA A 96 4.75 -2.71 -12.00
CA ALA A 96 3.99 -2.23 -10.86
C ALA A 96 2.49 -2.51 -11.03
N ALA A 97 1.93 -2.28 -12.23
CA ALA A 97 0.54 -2.58 -12.55
C ALA A 97 0.21 -4.06 -12.43
N ASP A 98 1.10 -4.95 -12.89
CA ASP A 98 0.91 -6.40 -12.79
C ASP A 98 0.84 -6.85 -11.33
N VAL A 99 1.75 -6.36 -10.49
CA VAL A 99 1.73 -6.63 -9.04
C VAL A 99 0.49 -6.02 -8.38
N ILE A 100 0.09 -4.80 -8.74
CA ILE A 100 -1.14 -4.17 -8.24
C ILE A 100 -2.35 -5.06 -8.54
N ARG A 101 -2.50 -5.60 -9.77
CA ARG A 101 -3.61 -6.50 -10.11
C ARG A 101 -3.64 -7.75 -9.24
N GLN A 102 -2.50 -8.33 -8.93
CA GLN A 102 -2.40 -9.47 -8.01
C GLN A 102 -2.82 -9.09 -6.59
N LEU A 103 -2.34 -7.95 -6.08
CA LEU A 103 -2.71 -7.43 -4.77
C LEU A 103 -4.20 -7.06 -4.66
N LEU A 104 -4.82 -6.59 -5.75
CA LEU A 104 -6.26 -6.36 -5.81
C LEU A 104 -7.05 -7.66 -5.66
N GLY A 105 -6.61 -8.75 -6.30
CA GLY A 105 -7.19 -10.08 -6.10
C GLY A 105 -7.11 -10.53 -4.64
N ILE A 106 -5.98 -10.28 -3.96
CA ILE A 106 -5.83 -10.59 -2.53
C ILE A 106 -6.75 -9.69 -1.69
N ALA A 107 -6.77 -8.39 -1.95
CA ALA A 107 -7.63 -7.45 -1.21
C ALA A 107 -9.11 -7.84 -1.28
N GLN A 108 -9.57 -8.38 -2.41
CA GLN A 108 -10.95 -8.86 -2.56
C GLN A 108 -11.31 -10.01 -1.61
N THR A 109 -10.33 -10.80 -1.17
CA THR A 109 -10.53 -11.88 -0.20
C THR A 109 -10.65 -11.40 1.26
N GLU A 110 -10.38 -10.12 1.55
CA GLU A 110 -10.61 -9.53 2.88
C GLU A 110 -12.12 -9.30 3.10
N PRO A 111 -12.78 -10.04 4.01
CA PRO A 111 -14.22 -9.90 4.23
C PRO A 111 -14.58 -8.57 4.89
N HIS A 112 -13.67 -8.00 5.69
CA HIS A 112 -13.97 -6.79 6.43
C HIS A 112 -13.71 -5.54 5.59
N ASN A 113 -14.78 -4.85 5.17
CA ASN A 113 -14.72 -3.66 4.30
C ASN A 113 -13.75 -2.56 4.75
N LEU A 114 -13.74 -2.20 6.04
CA LEU A 114 -12.76 -1.24 6.56
C LEU A 114 -11.30 -1.71 6.40
N ARG A 115 -11.01 -2.98 6.70
CA ARG A 115 -9.66 -3.53 6.53
C ARG A 115 -9.29 -3.55 5.06
N ARG A 116 -10.21 -3.96 4.18
CA ARG A 116 -10.00 -3.91 2.72
C ARG A 116 -9.71 -2.49 2.24
N ALA A 117 -10.52 -1.52 2.64
CA ALA A 117 -10.34 -0.11 2.30
C ALA A 117 -9.02 0.45 2.83
N HIS A 118 -8.63 0.11 4.05
CA HIS A 118 -7.33 0.53 4.62
C HIS A 118 -6.14 0.02 3.80
N ALA A 119 -6.16 -1.26 3.41
CA ALA A 119 -5.08 -1.84 2.61
C ALA A 119 -4.99 -1.20 1.23
N LEU A 120 -6.14 -1.02 0.56
CA LEU A 120 -6.21 -0.37 -0.75
C LEU A 120 -5.83 1.11 -0.68
N GLN A 121 -6.18 1.82 0.40
CA GLN A 121 -5.76 3.20 0.62
C GLN A 121 -4.25 3.31 0.82
N ALA A 122 -3.62 2.39 1.56
CA ALA A 122 -2.17 2.35 1.72
C ALA A 122 -1.46 2.17 0.37
N LEU A 123 -1.98 1.28 -0.47
CA LEU A 123 -1.49 1.07 -1.83
C LEU A 123 -1.67 2.32 -2.70
N ALA A 124 -2.89 2.89 -2.75
CA ALA A 124 -3.20 4.07 -3.55
C ALA A 124 -2.34 5.29 -3.16
N ARG A 125 -2.14 5.54 -1.87
CA ARG A 125 -1.31 6.66 -1.38
C ARG A 125 0.15 6.56 -1.83
N ARG A 126 0.69 5.34 -2.00
CA ARG A 126 2.08 5.16 -2.42
C ARG A 126 2.32 5.48 -3.89
N VAL A 127 1.28 5.36 -4.71
CA VAL A 127 1.33 5.64 -6.15
C VAL A 127 0.47 6.85 -6.53
N SER A 128 0.18 7.74 -5.58
CA SER A 128 -0.79 8.83 -5.79
C SER A 128 -0.38 9.85 -6.85
N HIS A 129 0.89 9.87 -7.21
CA HIS A 129 1.46 10.73 -8.26
C HIS A 129 1.39 10.07 -9.65
N LEU A 130 0.82 8.85 -9.75
CA LEU A 130 0.74 8.04 -10.97
C LEU A 130 -0.73 7.71 -11.27
N PRO A 131 -1.45 8.59 -12.01
CA PRO A 131 -2.88 8.41 -12.31
C PRO A 131 -3.22 7.05 -12.95
N GLU A 132 -2.32 6.51 -13.76
CA GLU A 132 -2.49 5.21 -14.44
C GLU A 132 -2.58 4.06 -13.44
N LEU A 133 -1.75 4.07 -12.39
CA LEU A 133 -1.78 3.06 -11.34
C LEU A 133 -2.93 3.29 -10.37
N LEU A 134 -3.24 4.56 -10.06
CA LEU A 134 -4.40 4.92 -9.26
C LEU A 134 -5.70 4.42 -9.89
N GLY A 135 -5.85 4.54 -11.21
CA GLY A 135 -7.04 4.09 -11.94
C GLY A 135 -7.31 2.59 -11.80
N LEU A 136 -6.29 1.78 -11.48
CA LEU A 136 -6.46 0.36 -11.15
C LEU A 136 -7.00 0.15 -9.74
N ILE A 137 -6.59 0.99 -8.78
CA ILE A 137 -6.81 0.79 -7.34
C ILE A 137 -8.11 1.46 -6.87
N VAL A 138 -8.37 2.68 -7.36
CA VAL A 138 -9.45 3.55 -6.89
C VAL A 138 -10.83 2.88 -7.00
N PRO A 139 -11.20 2.20 -8.10
CA PRO A 139 -12.50 1.53 -8.19
C PRO A 139 -12.73 0.49 -7.07
N ALA A 140 -11.71 -0.32 -6.78
CA ALA A 140 -11.78 -1.31 -5.71
C ALA A 140 -11.83 -0.66 -4.32
N LEU A 141 -11.08 0.43 -4.12
CA LEU A 141 -11.09 1.20 -2.88
C LEU A 141 -12.47 1.83 -2.62
N ALA A 142 -13.06 2.46 -3.64
CA ALA A 142 -14.40 3.04 -3.56
C ALA A 142 -15.45 1.97 -3.24
N ALA A 143 -15.41 0.82 -3.89
CA ALA A 143 -16.31 -0.30 -3.59
C ALA A 143 -16.17 -0.79 -2.15
N ALA A 144 -14.94 -0.89 -1.62
CA ALA A 144 -14.70 -1.27 -0.23
C ALA A 144 -15.23 -0.23 0.76
N ILE A 145 -15.13 1.06 0.45
CA ILE A 145 -15.67 2.17 1.24
C ILE A 145 -17.20 2.10 1.28
N LEU A 146 -17.84 2.01 0.11
CA LEU A 146 -19.30 1.97 -0.04
C LEU A 146 -19.93 0.72 0.59
N GLY A 147 -19.21 -0.40 0.65
CA GLY A 147 -19.66 -1.59 1.38
C GLY A 147 -19.48 -1.50 2.91
N GLY A 148 -18.70 -0.55 3.41
CA GLY A 148 -18.43 -0.36 4.84
C GLY A 148 -19.32 0.71 5.47
N GLY A 149 -19.20 0.91 6.78
CA GLY A 149 -19.81 2.05 7.47
C GLY A 149 -19.09 2.45 8.74
N GLY A 150 -19.51 3.59 9.31
CA GLY A 150 -19.07 4.10 10.60
C GLY A 150 -17.88 5.07 10.55
N PRO A 151 -17.47 5.63 11.71
CA PRO A 151 -16.57 6.79 11.77
C PRO A 151 -15.19 6.58 11.14
N ARG A 152 -14.74 5.32 11.08
CA ARG A 152 -13.46 4.97 10.44
C ARG A 152 -13.59 4.96 8.91
N ILE A 153 -14.73 4.56 8.37
CA ILE A 153 -15.01 4.66 6.94
C ILE A 153 -15.20 6.12 6.52
N ASP A 154 -15.89 6.93 7.33
CA ASP A 154 -16.01 8.39 7.11
C ASP A 154 -14.63 9.05 6.96
N ARG A 155 -13.67 8.65 7.79
CA ARG A 155 -12.28 9.10 7.70
C ARG A 155 -11.62 8.69 6.38
N VAL A 156 -11.81 7.44 5.96
CA VAL A 156 -11.27 6.93 4.70
C VAL A 156 -11.86 7.69 3.51
N ILE A 157 -13.17 7.97 3.49
CA ILE A 157 -13.82 8.79 2.46
C ILE A 157 -13.09 10.12 2.30
N ARG A 158 -12.96 10.87 3.39
CA ARG A 158 -12.31 12.18 3.37
C ARG A 158 -10.88 12.11 2.86
N ASP A 159 -10.11 11.13 3.36
CA ASP A 159 -8.69 11.05 3.04
C ASP A 159 -8.41 10.48 1.63
N THR A 160 -9.41 9.91 0.97
CA THR A 160 -9.31 9.32 -0.38
C THR A 160 -10.02 10.16 -1.45
N PHE A 161 -10.80 11.17 -1.05
CA PHE A 161 -11.65 11.95 -1.95
C PHE A 161 -10.88 12.56 -3.14
N GLU A 162 -9.72 13.17 -2.89
CA GLU A 162 -8.89 13.73 -3.97
C GLU A 162 -8.29 12.66 -4.88
N LEU A 163 -7.98 11.46 -4.36
CA LEU A 163 -7.51 10.35 -5.20
C LEU A 163 -8.60 9.90 -6.17
N VAL A 164 -9.85 9.87 -5.70
CA VAL A 164 -11.01 9.53 -6.53
C VAL A 164 -11.27 10.61 -7.56
N ARG A 165 -11.14 11.88 -7.21
CA ARG A 165 -11.32 13.01 -8.14
C ARG A 165 -10.39 12.91 -9.34
N ILE A 166 -9.15 12.46 -9.14
CA ILE A 166 -8.13 12.39 -10.20
C ILE A 166 -8.47 11.33 -11.24
N THR A 167 -8.99 10.16 -10.84
CA THR A 167 -9.13 9.01 -11.76
C THR A 167 -10.55 8.57 -12.04
N ASN A 168 -11.47 8.80 -11.09
CA ASN A 168 -12.85 8.29 -11.11
C ASN A 168 -13.82 9.33 -10.53
N PRO A 169 -13.88 10.55 -11.10
CA PRO A 169 -14.72 11.63 -10.57
C PRO A 169 -16.21 11.26 -10.50
N GLU A 170 -16.68 10.32 -11.33
CA GLU A 170 -18.04 9.78 -11.31
C GLU A 170 -18.42 9.11 -9.97
N LEU A 171 -17.44 8.68 -9.17
CA LEU A 171 -17.67 8.04 -7.88
C LEU A 171 -17.79 9.04 -6.71
N LEU A 172 -17.42 10.31 -6.92
CA LEU A 172 -17.35 11.31 -5.85
C LEU A 172 -18.70 11.55 -5.19
N TYR A 173 -19.78 11.61 -5.98
CA TYR A 173 -21.12 11.85 -5.46
C TYR A 173 -21.57 10.74 -4.50
N SER A 174 -21.41 9.49 -4.91
CA SER A 174 -21.72 8.32 -4.08
C SER A 174 -20.89 8.29 -2.80
N LEU A 175 -19.59 8.59 -2.88
CA LEU A 175 -18.73 8.63 -1.70
C LEU A 175 -19.08 9.76 -0.74
N ALA A 176 -19.39 10.95 -1.26
CA ALA A 176 -19.82 12.07 -0.44
C ALA A 176 -21.13 11.74 0.28
N LEU A 177 -22.13 11.20 -0.42
CA LEU A 177 -23.38 10.76 0.18
C LEU A 177 -23.21 9.65 1.23
N HIS A 178 -22.23 8.77 1.05
CA HIS A 178 -21.94 7.68 1.98
C HIS A 178 -21.34 8.14 3.32
N HIS A 179 -20.76 9.35 3.36
CA HIS A 179 -20.27 9.94 4.59
C HIS A 179 -21.43 10.27 5.54
N LYS A 180 -21.24 10.16 6.87
CA LYS A 180 -22.24 10.60 7.84
C LYS A 180 -22.74 12.02 7.57
N ALA A 181 -24.06 12.22 7.65
CA ALA A 181 -24.72 13.51 7.45
C ALA A 181 -24.27 14.54 8.50
N ASN A 182 -23.39 15.45 8.08
CA ASN A 182 -22.86 16.55 8.89
C ASN A 182 -22.22 17.63 7.98
N GLN A 183 -21.62 18.65 8.58
CA GLN A 183 -20.93 19.73 7.85
C GLN A 183 -19.83 19.20 6.91
N GLN A 184 -19.15 18.11 7.27
CA GLN A 184 -18.11 17.53 6.42
C GLN A 184 -18.71 16.92 5.14
N GLN A 185 -19.84 16.21 5.24
CA GLN A 185 -20.54 15.71 4.06
C GLN A 185 -20.96 16.87 3.13
N GLN A 186 -21.53 17.94 3.70
CA GLN A 186 -21.93 19.12 2.91
C GLN A 186 -20.73 19.71 2.15
N LYS A 187 -19.57 19.86 2.82
CA LYS A 187 -18.33 20.32 2.17
C LYS A 187 -17.92 19.41 1.01
N LEU A 188 -17.99 18.09 1.19
CA LEU A 188 -17.66 17.13 0.13
C LEU A 188 -18.59 17.31 -1.07
N LEU A 189 -19.91 17.35 -0.84
CA LEU A 189 -20.92 17.53 -1.90
C LEU A 189 -20.77 18.84 -2.65
N THR A 190 -20.47 19.96 -1.96
CA THR A 190 -20.25 21.26 -2.61
C THR A 190 -18.94 21.32 -3.41
N SER A 191 -18.00 20.40 -3.16
CA SER A 191 -16.71 20.36 -3.86
C SER A 191 -16.68 19.49 -5.12
N ILE A 192 -17.79 18.81 -5.43
CA ILE A 192 -17.95 18.01 -6.65
C ILE A 192 -18.30 18.94 -7.81
#